data_AF-A0A259P9U0-F1
#
_entry.id   AF-A0A259P9U0-F1
#
_cell.length_a   1.000
_cell.length_b   1.000
_cell.length_c   1.000
_cell.angle_alpha   90.00
_cell.angle_beta   90.00
_cell.angle_gamma   90.00
#
_symmetry.space_group_name_H-M   'P 1'
#
loop_
_entity.id
_entity.type
_entity.pdbx_description
1 polymer ?
#
loop_
_entity_poly.entity_id
_entity_poly.type
_entity_poly.pdbx_seq_one_letter_code
_entity_poly.pdbx_strand_id
1 'polypeptide(L)'
;MSTVISASPPLNKSPAQLSGLAHALVQSDQLQRTIAEQIQKRAAESRTSFIATLLSSGSMSAADLAHWISRTFALPMLDLD
;
A
#
# COMPACT_ATOMS: atom_id res chain seq x y z
N MET A 1 7.11 21.71 41.26
CA MET A 1 7.21 22.36 39.93
C MET A 1 6.94 21.30 38.88
N SER A 2 5.72 21.32 38.32
CA SER A 2 5.16 20.21 37.54
C SER A 2 5.66 20.18 36.11
N THR A 3 6.12 19.00 35.69
CA THR A 3 6.53 18.60 34.35
C THR A 3 5.41 18.85 33.34
N VAL A 4 5.70 19.65 32.30
CA VAL A 4 4.82 19.78 31.13
C VAL A 4 5.29 18.77 30.09
N ILE A 5 4.53 17.69 29.94
CA ILE A 5 4.71 16.70 28.87
C ILE A 5 4.03 17.32 27.63
N SER A 6 4.82 17.80 26.67
CA SER A 6 4.31 18.14 25.34
C SER A 6 3.82 16.85 24.66
N ALA A 7 2.51 16.68 24.60
CA ALA A 7 1.89 15.65 23.78
C ALA A 7 2.22 15.92 22.30
N SER A 8 2.77 14.90 21.63
CA SER A 8 2.99 14.91 20.19
C SER A 8 1.65 15.05 19.44
N PRO A 9 1.62 15.81 18.32
CA PRO A 9 0.40 16.02 17.56
C PRO A 9 -0.16 14.69 17.03
N PRO A 10 -1.51 14.53 16.94
CA PRO A 10 -2.10 13.36 16.32
C PRO A 10 -1.62 13.28 14.87
N LEU A 11 -1.21 12.10 14.41
CA LEU A 11 -0.87 11.84 13.01
C LEU A 11 -2.06 12.27 12.15
N ASN A 12 -1.94 13.45 11.56
CA ASN A 12 -2.82 13.95 10.54
C ASN A 12 -2.89 12.87 9.46
N LYS A 13 -4.07 12.25 9.28
CA LYS A 13 -4.32 11.37 8.15
C LYS A 13 -4.32 12.27 6.91
N SER A 14 -3.13 12.53 6.38
CA SER A 14 -2.92 13.27 5.14
C SER A 14 -3.90 12.74 4.09
N PRO A 15 -4.55 13.63 3.33
CA PRO A 15 -5.57 13.24 2.36
C PRO A 15 -4.96 12.24 1.37
N ALA A 16 -5.41 10.99 1.45
CA ALA A 16 -5.20 9.92 0.48
C ALA A 16 -3.86 9.98 -0.29
N GLN A 17 -2.73 10.10 0.42
CA GLN A 17 -1.46 9.79 -0.21
C GLN A 17 -1.50 8.30 -0.56
N LEU A 18 -1.28 7.98 -1.84
CA LEU A 18 -1.15 6.60 -2.32
C LEU A 18 -0.36 5.80 -1.29
N SER A 19 -0.92 4.67 -0.84
CA SER A 19 -0.22 3.78 0.11
C SER A 19 1.21 3.56 -0.36
N GLY A 20 2.19 3.48 0.55
CA GLY A 20 3.60 3.34 0.18
C GLY A 20 3.85 2.21 -0.82
N LEU A 21 3.09 1.11 -0.72
CA LEU A 21 3.08 0.03 -1.70
C LEU A 21 2.51 0.44 -3.06
N ALA A 22 1.38 1.15 -3.08
CA ALA A 22 0.77 1.67 -4.29
C ALA A 22 1.70 2.65 -5.02
N HIS A 23 2.39 3.52 -4.27
CA HIS A 23 3.38 4.44 -4.84
C HIS A 23 4.58 3.68 -5.43
N ALA A 24 5.10 2.68 -4.72
CA ALA A 24 6.20 1.87 -5.21
C ALA A 24 5.82 1.09 -6.48
N LEU A 25 4.60 0.55 -6.56
CA LEU A 25 4.08 -0.09 -7.78
C LEU A 25 4.04 0.88 -8.97
N VAL A 26 3.53 2.10 -8.75
CA VAL A 26 3.49 3.15 -9.79
C VAL A 26 4.88 3.58 -10.22
N GLN A 27 5.83 3.70 -9.28
CA GLN A 27 7.21 4.06 -9.58
C GLN A 27 7.96 2.97 -10.35
N SER A 28 7.52 1.72 -10.24
CA SER A 28 8.10 0.57 -10.93
C SER A 28 7.43 0.23 -12.26
N ASP A 29 6.54 1.09 -12.77
CA ASP A 29 5.72 0.89 -13.98
C ASP A 29 4.80 -0.35 -13.97
N GLN A 30 4.69 -1.04 -12.81
CA GLN A 30 3.82 -2.22 -12.62
C GLN A 30 2.34 -1.87 -12.50
N LEU A 31 2.03 -0.63 -12.12
CA LEU A 31 0.66 -0.18 -11.94
C LEU A 31 0.53 1.27 -12.42
N GLN A 32 -0.49 1.56 -13.22
CA GLN A 32 -0.77 2.95 -13.58
C GLN A 32 -1.23 3.74 -12.36
N ARG A 33 -0.79 4.99 -12.24
CA ARG A 33 -1.19 5.91 -11.16
C ARG A 33 -2.73 5.98 -11.01
N THR A 34 -3.44 6.08 -12.12
CA THR A 34 -4.91 6.14 -12.14
C THR A 34 -5.57 4.87 -11.59
N ILE A 35 -5.03 3.69 -11.92
CA ILE A 35 -5.51 2.41 -11.37
C ILE A 35 -5.23 2.35 -9.87
N ALA A 36 -4.03 2.76 -9.46
CA ALA A 36 -3.62 2.79 -8.05
C ALA A 36 -4.54 3.69 -7.21
N GLU A 37 -4.88 4.88 -7.70
CA GLU A 37 -5.80 5.81 -7.05
C GLU A 37 -7.22 5.25 -6.96
N GLN A 38 -7.73 4.61 -8.02
CA GLN A 38 -9.04 3.96 -8.01
C GLN A 38 -9.11 2.83 -6.98
N ILE A 39 -8.08 1.98 -6.91
CA ILE A 39 -7.99 0.88 -5.94
C ILE A 39 -7.88 1.44 -4.53
N GLN A 40 -7.07 2.48 -4.31
CA GLN A 40 -6.91 3.13 -3.01
C GLN A 40 -8.23 3.74 -2.52
N LYS A 41 -8.98 4.39 -3.43
CA LYS A 41 -10.30 4.93 -3.13
C LYS A 41 -11.29 3.82 -2.78
N ARG A 42 -11.35 2.76 -3.59
CA ARG A 42 -12.20 1.58 -3.33
C ARG A 42 -11.84 0.90 -2.01
N ALA A 43 -10.56 0.77 -1.70
CA ALA A 43 -10.08 0.20 -0.44
C ALA A 43 -10.50 1.07 0.76
N ALA A 44 -10.41 2.40 0.63
CA ALA A 44 -10.86 3.33 1.66
C ALA A 44 -12.38 3.27 1.89
N GLU A 45 -13.17 3.20 0.81
CA GLU A 45 -14.63 3.05 0.86
C GLU A 45 -15.06 1.70 1.42
N SER A 46 -14.41 0.63 0.99
CA SER A 46 -14.68 -0.74 1.43
C SER A 46 -14.09 -1.05 2.81
N ARG A 47 -13.30 -0.13 3.37
CA ARG A 47 -12.55 -0.29 4.62
C ARG A 47 -11.66 -1.54 4.63
N THR A 48 -11.15 -1.91 3.46
CA THR A 48 -10.28 -3.06 3.21
C THR A 48 -8.86 -2.62 2.88
N SER A 49 -7.92 -3.56 2.96
CA SER A 49 -6.53 -3.30 2.60
C SER A 49 -6.38 -3.01 1.09
N PHE A 50 -5.44 -2.13 0.74
CA PHE A 50 -5.09 -1.84 -0.67
C PHE A 50 -4.75 -3.11 -1.45
N ILE A 51 -3.90 -3.98 -0.88
CA ILE A 51 -3.51 -5.25 -1.50
C ILE A 51 -4.73 -6.15 -1.76
N ALA A 52 -5.64 -6.29 -0.79
CA ALA A 52 -6.83 -7.11 -0.94
C ALA A 52 -7.73 -6.58 -2.08
N THR A 53 -7.87 -5.25 -2.15
CA THR A 53 -8.66 -4.60 -3.22
C THR A 53 -7.98 -4.69 -4.58
N LEU A 54 -6.64 -4.63 -4.62
CA LEU A 54 -5.83 -4.76 -5.85
C LEU A 54 -5.92 -6.18 -6.43
N LEU A 55 -5.86 -7.19 -5.56
CA LEU A 55 -6.05 -8.58 -5.96
C LEU A 55 -7.50 -8.83 -6.39
N SER A 56 -8.46 -8.27 -5.65
CA SER A 56 -9.89 -8.37 -5.99
C SER A 56 -10.27 -7.62 -7.27
N SER A 57 -9.56 -6.53 -7.62
CA SER A 57 -9.78 -5.80 -8.88
C SER A 57 -9.19 -6.51 -10.09
N GLY A 58 -8.41 -7.58 -9.90
CA GLY A 58 -7.75 -8.32 -10.97
C GLY A 58 -6.65 -7.52 -11.69
N SER A 59 -6.17 -6.43 -11.09
CA SER A 59 -5.16 -5.57 -11.71
C SER A 59 -3.76 -6.18 -11.66
N MET A 60 -3.50 -7.09 -10.70
CA MET A 60 -2.30 -7.94 -10.63
C MET A 60 -2.66 -9.28 -9.96
N SER A 61 -1.96 -10.35 -10.34
CA SER A 61 -2.03 -11.64 -9.64
C SER A 61 -1.29 -11.59 -8.30
N ALA A 62 -1.70 -12.42 -7.34
CA ALA A 62 -1.02 -12.56 -6.05
C ALA A 62 0.44 -13.03 -6.22
N ALA A 63 0.68 -13.91 -7.20
CA ALA A 63 2.03 -14.40 -7.53
C ALA A 63 2.91 -13.27 -8.06
N ASP A 64 2.41 -12.47 -9.01
CA ASP A 64 3.15 -11.34 -9.58
C ASP A 64 3.44 -10.26 -8.53
N LEU A 65 2.47 -9.99 -7.66
CA LEU A 65 2.65 -9.08 -6.54
C LEU A 65 3.74 -9.58 -5.59
N ALA A 66 3.72 -10.86 -5.21
CA ALA A 66 4.72 -11.44 -4.31
C ALA A 66 6.13 -11.40 -4.93
N HIS A 67 6.26 -11.76 -6.21
CA HIS A 67 7.51 -11.67 -6.97
C HIS A 67 8.05 -10.24 -7.00
N TRP A 68 7.16 -9.26 -7.25
CA TRP A 68 7.54 -7.87 -7.31
C TRP A 68 7.94 -7.30 -5.95
N ILE A 69 7.21 -7.61 -4.88
CA ILE A 69 7.56 -7.18 -3.52
C ILE A 69 8.91 -7.77 -3.13
N SER A 70 9.13 -9.08 -3.35
CA SER A 70 10.41 -9.74 -3.08
C SER A 70 11.55 -9.03 -3.81
N ARG A 71 11.39 -8.73 -5.11
CA ARG A 71 12.39 -8.05 -5.92
C ARG A 71 12.61 -6.59 -5.53
N THR A 72 11.55 -5.87 -5.20
CA THR A 72 11.59 -4.42 -4.88
C THR A 72 12.19 -4.15 -3.51
N PHE A 73 11.89 -5.01 -2.53
CA PHE A 73 12.34 -4.86 -1.16
C PHE A 73 13.53 -5.77 -0.82
N ALA A 74 14.11 -6.45 -1.82
CA ALA A 74 15.23 -7.38 -1.67
C ALA A 74 15.00 -8.45 -0.57
N LEU A 75 13.77 -8.97 -0.51
CA LEU A 75 13.36 -9.99 0.45
C LEU A 75 13.41 -11.39 -0.21
N PRO A 76 13.89 -12.44 0.47
CA PRO A 76 13.83 -13.80 -0.08
C PRO A 76 12.38 -14.25 -0.23
N MET A 77 12.05 -14.81 -1.40
CA MET A 77 10.73 -15.40 -1.65
C MET A 77 10.71 -16.83 -1.11
N LEU A 78 9.75 -17.13 -0.24
CA LEU A 78 9.52 -18.47 0.29
C LEU A 78 8.27 -19.03 -0.37
N ASP A 79 8.42 -20.16 -1.05
CA ASP A 79 7.30 -20.93 -1.59
C ASP A 79 6.76 -21.84 -0.48
N LEU A 80 5.45 -21.73 -0.22
CA LEU A 80 4.75 -22.49 0.83
C LEU A 80 3.86 -23.51 0.13
N ASP A 81 4.45 -24.61 -0.32
CA ASP A 81 3.71 -25.84 -0.70
C ASP A 81 3.06 -26.49 0.53
#